data_AF-A0A7S2KJU8-F1
#
_entry.id   AF-A0A7S2KJU8-F1
#
_cell.length_a   1.000
_cell.length_b   1.000
_cell.length_c   1.000
_cell.angle_alpha   90.00
_cell.angle_beta   90.00
_cell.angle_gamma   90.00
#
_symmetry.space_group_name_H-M   'P 1'
#
loop_
_entity.id
_entity.type
_entity.pdbx_description
1 polymer ?
#
loop_
_entity_poly.entity_id
_entity_poly.type
_entity_poly.pdbx_seq_one_letter_code
_entity_poly.pdbx_strand_id
1 'polypeptide(L)'
;KGKKQNHLLDISRWNTSVRSTEGLENAGYQSIGSFSGENIEYLTGLPDEEYVAPALPFAVDEPECQISCLHMGEQNNEWDKEFMLDRDQWTFLNHGAFGAALRCGHTRAKQWRDYVELQPLRFFDRDLLPHLAHSNRVLAEFIKAPPDATALIPNATSGLNSVI
;
A
#
# COMPACT_ATOMS: atom_id res chain seq x y z
N LYS A 1 40.07 3.00 4.57
CA LYS A 1 39.06 1.95 4.90
C LYS A 1 37.79 2.63 5.40
N GLY A 2 36.89 3.01 4.50
CA GLY A 2 35.60 3.63 4.85
C GLY A 2 34.55 2.56 5.10
N LYS A 3 33.92 2.56 6.28
CA LYS A 3 32.78 1.70 6.60
C LYS A 3 31.58 2.17 5.77
N LYS A 4 31.04 1.30 4.92
CA LYS A 4 29.71 1.50 4.31
C LYS A 4 28.68 1.44 5.44
N GLN A 5 27.96 2.53 5.67
CA GLN A 5 26.75 2.49 6.50
C GLN A 5 25.64 1.88 5.64
N ASN A 6 25.17 0.71 6.03
CA ASN A 6 23.94 0.13 5.50
C ASN A 6 22.79 0.92 6.11
N HIS A 7 22.18 1.81 5.33
CA HIS A 7 20.90 2.43 5.66
C HIS A 7 19.80 1.36 5.47
N LEU A 8 19.61 0.54 6.49
CA LEU A 8 18.44 -0.34 6.59
C LEU A 8 17.20 0.55 6.68
N LEU A 9 16.27 0.38 5.73
CA LEU A 9 14.92 0.91 5.87
C LEU A 9 14.22 0.08 6.96
N ASP A 10 13.93 0.69 8.11
CA ASP A 10 13.19 0.04 9.19
C ASP A 10 11.70 0.00 8.83
N ILE A 11 11.33 -1.04 8.09
CA ILE A 11 9.96 -1.31 7.69
C ILE A 11 9.14 -2.05 8.74
N SER A 12 9.69 -2.31 9.93
CA SER A 12 8.93 -2.94 11.03
C SER A 12 7.75 -2.09 11.50
N ARG A 13 7.82 -0.77 11.28
CA ARG A 13 6.73 0.21 11.49
C ARG A 13 5.53 0.00 10.57
N TRP A 14 5.69 -0.74 9.48
CA TRP A 14 4.65 -1.00 8.47
C TRP A 14 3.88 -2.28 8.83
N ASN A 15 4.34 -2.96 9.89
CA ASN A 15 3.77 -4.16 10.47
C ASN A 15 3.19 -3.87 11.86
N THR A 16 2.68 -2.66 12.09
CA THR A 16 2.17 -2.27 13.40
C THR A 16 0.83 -2.94 13.70
N SER A 17 0.84 -3.64 14.83
CA SER A 17 -0.31 -4.17 15.55
C SER A 17 -1.50 -3.20 15.52
N VAL A 18 -2.64 -3.78 15.16
CA VAL A 18 -3.98 -3.20 15.24
C VAL A 18 -4.22 -2.69 16.66
N ARG A 19 -4.49 -1.39 16.81
CA ARG A 19 -5.24 -0.89 17.97
C ARG A 19 -6.72 -0.96 17.62
N SER A 20 -7.51 -1.64 18.44
CA SER A 20 -8.95 -1.80 18.27
C SER A 20 -9.63 -0.43 18.29
N THR A 21 -10.30 -0.06 17.20
CA THR A 21 -11.19 1.10 17.16
C THR A 21 -12.57 0.68 17.66
N GLU A 22 -12.72 0.55 18.98
CA GLU A 22 -14.04 0.66 19.61
C GLU A 22 -14.36 2.15 19.77
N GLY A 23 -15.34 2.64 19.00
CA GLY A 23 -15.95 3.95 19.20
C GLY A 23 -15.61 5.00 18.15
N LEU A 24 -16.36 5.02 17.05
CA LEU A 24 -16.59 6.25 16.27
C LEU A 24 -18.11 6.39 16.10
N GLU A 25 -18.73 7.02 17.10
CA GLU A 25 -20.12 7.46 17.05
C GLU A 25 -20.23 8.80 16.29
N ASN A 26 -21.15 8.83 15.32
CA ASN A 26 -21.89 9.99 14.82
C ASN A 26 -21.11 11.32 14.62
N ALA A 27 -20.37 11.43 13.52
CA ALA A 27 -20.12 12.73 12.89
C ALA A 27 -21.08 12.90 11.69
N GLY A 28 -21.75 14.04 11.60
CA GLY A 28 -22.74 14.35 10.55
C GLY A 28 -22.16 14.46 9.13
N TYR A 29 -22.93 15.01 8.20
CA TYR A 29 -22.59 15.12 6.77
C TYR A 29 -21.32 15.96 6.53
N GLN A 30 -20.23 15.34 6.05
CA GLN A 30 -18.89 15.95 5.94
C GLN A 30 -18.34 16.02 4.49
N SER A 31 -19.04 15.49 3.48
CA SER A 31 -18.49 15.38 2.11
C SER A 31 -19.56 15.40 1.00
N ILE A 32 -19.14 15.56 -0.26
CA ILE A 32 -20.02 15.71 -1.42
C ILE A 32 -20.54 14.34 -1.89
N GLY A 33 -21.83 14.08 -1.66
CA GLY A 33 -22.55 12.90 -2.14
C GLY A 33 -22.87 11.90 -1.01
N SER A 34 -23.36 10.71 -1.35
CA SER A 34 -23.68 9.65 -0.36
C SER A 34 -22.43 8.99 0.24
N PHE A 35 -21.28 9.66 0.20
CA PHE A 35 -19.98 9.20 0.66
C PHE A 35 -19.72 9.86 2.03
N SER A 36 -19.95 9.11 3.10
CA SER A 36 -19.91 9.64 4.48
C SER A 36 -18.49 9.69 5.06
N GLY A 37 -17.47 9.44 4.24
CA GLY A 37 -16.07 9.37 4.64
C GLY A 37 -15.40 10.72 4.83
N GLU A 38 -14.39 10.74 5.70
CA GLU A 38 -13.45 11.86 5.87
C GLU A 38 -12.76 12.20 4.55
N ASN A 39 -12.46 13.47 4.33
CA ASN A 39 -11.83 13.91 3.09
C ASN A 39 -10.40 13.37 2.95
N ILE A 40 -9.98 12.96 1.75
CA ILE A 40 -8.62 12.43 1.51
C ILE A 40 -7.56 13.46 1.92
N GLU A 41 -7.72 14.74 1.54
CA GLU A 41 -6.74 15.78 1.89
C GLU A 41 -6.62 15.99 3.40
N TYR A 42 -7.70 15.75 4.14
CA TYR A 42 -7.67 15.81 5.60
C TYR A 42 -6.82 14.67 6.15
N LEU A 43 -7.09 13.43 5.72
CA LEU A 43 -6.38 12.24 6.17
C LEU A 43 -4.88 12.25 5.81
N THR A 44 -4.51 12.75 4.64
CA THR A 44 -3.11 12.87 4.23
C THR A 44 -2.41 14.04 4.91
N GLY A 45 -3.12 15.11 5.26
CA GLY A 45 -2.58 16.29 5.94
C GLY A 45 -2.48 16.18 7.47
N LEU A 46 -3.07 15.15 8.09
CA LEU A 46 -2.98 14.95 9.55
C LEU A 46 -1.52 14.79 10.02
N PRO A 47 -1.13 15.42 11.15
CA PRO A 47 0.14 15.13 11.82
C PRO A 47 0.28 13.65 12.15
N ASP A 48 1.51 13.11 12.11
CA ASP A 48 1.77 11.69 12.37
C ASP A 48 1.34 11.26 13.77
N GLU A 49 1.35 12.18 14.74
CA GLU A 49 0.93 11.93 16.13
C GLU A 49 -0.58 11.73 16.27
N GLU A 50 -1.37 12.33 15.37
CA GLU A 50 -2.84 12.27 15.38
C GLU A 50 -3.38 11.22 14.40
N TYR A 51 -2.58 10.83 13.41
CA TYR A 51 -2.99 9.89 12.38
C TYR A 51 -3.10 8.45 12.90
N VAL A 52 -4.23 7.80 12.62
CA VAL A 52 -4.47 6.39 12.92
C VAL A 52 -4.68 5.61 11.63
N ALA A 53 -3.88 4.55 11.44
CA ALA A 53 -4.01 3.68 10.27
C ALA A 53 -5.34 2.90 10.31
N PRO A 54 -6.12 2.88 9.22
CA PRO A 54 -7.36 2.12 9.16
C PRO A 54 -7.07 0.62 9.24
N ALA A 55 -7.82 -0.09 10.09
CA ALA A 55 -7.71 -1.54 10.21
C ALA A 55 -8.19 -2.24 8.92
N LEU A 56 -7.55 -3.35 8.56
CA LEU A 56 -8.00 -4.15 7.42
C LEU A 56 -9.37 -4.78 7.73
N PRO A 57 -10.32 -4.75 6.77
CA PRO A 57 -11.69 -5.20 7.04
C PRO A 57 -11.87 -6.73 6.87
N PHE A 58 -10.76 -7.46 6.70
CA PHE A 58 -10.71 -8.91 6.58
C PHE A 58 -9.51 -9.46 7.36
N ALA A 59 -9.61 -10.71 7.78
CA ALA A 59 -8.53 -11.40 8.46
C ALA A 59 -7.28 -11.46 7.55
N VAL A 60 -6.14 -11.20 8.14
CA VAL A 60 -4.84 -11.41 7.50
C VAL A 60 -4.33 -12.73 8.04
N ASP A 61 -4.47 -13.79 7.25
CA ASP A 61 -3.63 -14.97 7.42
C ASP A 61 -2.18 -14.47 7.27
N GLU A 62 -1.34 -14.71 8.27
CA GLU A 62 -0.04 -14.04 8.53
C GLU A 62 0.72 -13.49 7.30
N PRO A 63 1.39 -12.32 7.42
CA PRO A 63 2.10 -11.74 6.29
C PRO A 63 3.43 -12.46 6.08
N GLU A 64 3.46 -13.60 5.40
CA GLU A 64 4.73 -14.18 4.91
C GLU A 64 5.22 -13.45 3.65
N CYS A 65 5.30 -12.12 3.70
CA CYS A 65 6.33 -11.45 2.93
C CYS A 65 7.40 -11.05 3.92
N GLN A 66 8.39 -11.92 4.12
CA GLN A 66 9.62 -11.51 4.77
C GLN A 66 10.36 -10.61 3.79
N ILE A 67 10.11 -9.29 3.88
CA ILE A 67 10.73 -8.25 3.04
C ILE A 67 12.27 -8.16 3.24
N SER A 68 12.88 -9.09 3.98
CA SER A 68 14.34 -9.29 3.94
C SER A 68 14.85 -9.46 2.50
N CYS A 69 13.99 -9.94 1.59
CA CYS A 69 14.14 -9.90 0.15
C CYS A 69 13.81 -8.52 -0.47
N LEU A 70 14.38 -7.41 -0.02
CA LEU A 70 14.41 -6.15 -0.80
C LEU A 70 15.84 -5.60 -0.96
N HIS A 71 16.85 -6.37 -0.52
CA HIS A 71 18.25 -6.21 -0.90
C HIS A 71 18.48 -6.50 -2.39
N MET A 72 18.13 -5.57 -3.26
CA MET A 72 18.51 -5.63 -4.66
C MET A 72 20.04 -5.74 -4.78
N GLY A 73 20.54 -6.93 -5.14
CA GLY A 73 21.95 -7.14 -5.47
C GLY A 73 22.69 -8.26 -4.74
N GLU A 74 22.07 -9.03 -3.84
CA GLU A 74 22.69 -10.26 -3.34
C GLU A 74 22.38 -11.47 -4.24
N GLN A 75 23.44 -12.22 -4.56
CA GLN A 75 23.54 -13.26 -5.59
C GLN A 75 22.76 -14.56 -5.28
N ASN A 76 21.82 -14.53 -4.33
CA ASN A 76 21.03 -15.69 -3.96
C ASN A 76 19.63 -15.52 -4.54
N ASN A 77 19.30 -16.39 -5.49
CA ASN A 77 18.05 -16.60 -6.23
C ASN A 77 16.83 -16.99 -5.36
N GLU A 78 16.80 -16.61 -4.09
CA GLU A 78 15.69 -16.87 -3.16
C GLU A 78 14.41 -16.10 -3.52
N TRP A 79 14.55 -15.04 -4.32
CA TRP A 79 13.48 -14.18 -4.83
C TRP A 79 12.52 -14.88 -5.79
N ASP A 80 12.92 -16.00 -6.39
CA ASP A 80 12.13 -16.68 -7.41
C ASP A 80 10.76 -17.14 -6.87
N LYS A 81 10.67 -17.45 -5.57
CA LYS A 81 9.44 -17.92 -4.91
C LYS A 81 8.44 -16.80 -4.64
N GLU A 82 8.92 -15.56 -4.59
CA GLU A 82 8.12 -14.37 -4.30
C GLU A 82 7.30 -13.92 -5.50
N PHE A 83 7.51 -14.48 -6.69
CA PHE A 83 6.70 -14.22 -7.87
C PHE A 83 5.97 -15.48 -8.32
N MET A 84 4.87 -15.30 -9.06
CA MET A 84 4.10 -16.39 -9.68
C MET A 84 4.55 -16.66 -11.12
N LEU A 85 5.83 -16.42 -11.44
CA LEU A 85 6.38 -16.58 -12.79
C LEU A 85 6.59 -18.06 -13.14
N ASP A 86 6.27 -18.44 -14.38
CA ASP A 86 6.61 -19.75 -14.94
C ASP A 86 8.09 -19.79 -15.36
N ARG A 87 8.96 -20.01 -14.39
CA ARG A 87 10.41 -20.05 -14.58
C ARG A 87 10.96 -21.41 -15.00
N ASP A 88 10.15 -22.46 -14.88
CA ASP A 88 10.52 -23.80 -15.36
C ASP A 88 10.55 -23.85 -16.89
N GLN A 89 9.72 -23.04 -17.55
CA GLN A 89 9.65 -22.97 -19.00
C GLN A 89 10.32 -21.72 -19.61
N TRP A 90 10.39 -20.60 -18.86
CA TRP A 90 10.78 -19.31 -19.42
C TRP A 90 11.85 -18.58 -18.61
N THR A 91 12.79 -17.95 -19.33
CA THR A 91 13.74 -16.98 -18.75
C THR A 91 13.32 -15.56 -19.12
N PHE A 92 12.94 -14.76 -18.13
CA PHE A 92 12.49 -13.38 -18.33
C PHE A 92 13.68 -12.41 -18.33
N LEU A 93 13.89 -11.72 -19.45
CA LEU A 93 15.02 -10.80 -19.63
C LEU A 93 14.65 -9.31 -19.45
N ASN A 94 13.36 -8.98 -19.55
CA ASN A 94 12.86 -7.62 -19.40
C ASN A 94 11.79 -7.57 -18.31
N HIS A 95 12.04 -6.78 -17.27
CA HIS A 95 11.06 -6.49 -16.21
C HIS A 95 10.54 -5.05 -16.24
N GLY A 96 11.05 -4.19 -17.13
CA GLY A 96 10.68 -2.79 -17.21
C GLY A 96 9.44 -2.50 -18.06
N ALA A 97 9.07 -3.41 -18.98
CA ALA A 97 7.87 -3.26 -19.81
C ALA A 97 6.66 -4.03 -19.24
N PHE A 98 6.86 -5.30 -18.88
CA PHE A 98 5.83 -6.19 -18.35
C PHE A 98 6.40 -6.96 -17.15
N GLY A 99 5.99 -6.57 -15.95
CA GLY A 99 6.43 -7.18 -14.69
C GLY A 99 5.35 -8.05 -14.06
N ALA A 100 5.77 -9.00 -13.22
CA ALA A 100 4.87 -9.71 -12.32
C ALA A 100 4.82 -8.98 -10.97
N ALA A 101 3.64 -8.94 -10.35
CA ALA A 101 3.51 -8.50 -8.97
C ALA A 101 4.13 -9.54 -8.02
N LEU A 102 4.67 -9.08 -6.89
CA LEU A 102 5.02 -9.95 -5.78
C LEU A 102 3.78 -10.72 -5.30
N ARG A 103 3.99 -11.96 -4.86
CA ARG A 103 2.95 -12.88 -4.37
C ARG A 103 2.16 -12.25 -3.23
N CYS A 104 2.82 -11.59 -2.30
CA CYS A 104 2.17 -10.89 -1.19
C CYS A 104 1.22 -9.78 -1.68
N GLY A 105 1.66 -8.96 -2.63
CA GLY A 105 0.86 -7.91 -3.26
C GLY A 105 -0.30 -8.49 -4.05
N HIS A 106 -0.07 -9.60 -4.79
CA HIS A 106 -1.11 -10.32 -5.51
C HIS A 106 -2.18 -10.88 -4.55
N THR A 107 -1.77 -11.55 -3.47
CA THR A 107 -2.67 -12.09 -2.45
C THR A 107 -3.49 -10.98 -1.80
N ARG A 108 -2.85 -9.88 -1.39
CA ARG A 108 -3.56 -8.73 -0.80
C ARG A 108 -4.57 -8.11 -1.77
N ALA A 109 -4.18 -7.95 -3.04
CA ALA A 109 -5.09 -7.45 -4.06
C ALA A 109 -6.27 -8.41 -4.30
N LYS A 110 -6.06 -9.73 -4.22
CA LYS A 110 -7.14 -10.73 -4.28
C LYS A 110 -8.08 -10.60 -3.09
N GLN A 111 -7.58 -10.50 -1.86
CA GLN A 111 -8.41 -10.33 -0.66
C GLN A 111 -9.30 -9.09 -0.78
N TRP A 112 -8.74 -7.97 -1.26
CA TRP A 112 -9.53 -6.76 -1.53
C TRP A 112 -10.62 -6.98 -2.57
N ARG A 113 -10.33 -7.63 -3.70
CA ARG A 113 -11.36 -7.95 -4.70
C ARG A 113 -12.47 -8.81 -4.11
N ASP A 114 -12.10 -9.89 -3.42
CA ASP A 114 -13.07 -10.79 -2.79
C ASP A 114 -13.93 -10.04 -1.74
N TYR A 115 -13.34 -9.12 -0.98
CA TYR A 115 -14.04 -8.27 -0.01
C TYR A 115 -15.03 -7.28 -0.67
N VAL A 116 -14.63 -6.64 -1.77
CA VAL A 116 -15.48 -5.68 -2.51
C VAL A 116 -16.77 -6.36 -2.98
N GLU A 117 -16.66 -7.58 -3.52
CA GLU A 117 -17.82 -8.32 -4.04
C GLU A 117 -18.86 -8.66 -2.96
N LEU A 118 -18.46 -8.76 -1.69
CA LEU A 118 -19.38 -9.05 -0.59
C LEU A 118 -20.35 -7.90 -0.31
N GLN A 119 -19.89 -6.64 -0.44
CA GLN A 119 -20.75 -5.46 -0.31
C GLN A 119 -20.09 -4.20 -0.94
N PRO A 120 -20.26 -3.98 -2.25
CA PRO A 120 -19.60 -2.89 -2.96
C PRO A 120 -19.93 -1.50 -2.39
N LEU A 121 -21.18 -1.27 -1.95
CA LEU A 121 -21.60 0.02 -1.42
C LEU A 121 -20.78 0.42 -0.17
N ARG A 122 -20.55 -0.49 0.78
CA ARG A 122 -19.74 -0.19 1.98
C ARG A 122 -18.30 0.09 1.60
N PHE A 123 -17.74 -0.69 0.69
CA PHE A 123 -16.37 -0.48 0.24
C PHE A 123 -16.19 0.92 -0.34
N PHE A 124 -17.04 1.31 -1.29
CA PHE A 124 -16.92 2.63 -1.94
C PHE A 124 -17.32 3.79 -1.03
N ASP A 125 -18.30 3.61 -0.13
CA ASP A 125 -18.74 4.64 0.82
C ASP A 125 -17.76 4.87 1.98
N ARG A 126 -17.17 3.81 2.54
CA ARG A 126 -16.52 3.85 3.85
C ARG A 126 -15.06 3.41 3.85
N ASP A 127 -14.73 2.36 3.10
CA ASP A 127 -13.43 1.70 3.26
C ASP A 127 -12.37 2.26 2.31
N LEU A 128 -12.77 2.60 1.08
CA LEU A 128 -11.84 2.94 0.00
C LEU A 128 -10.97 4.17 0.32
N LEU A 129 -11.58 5.31 0.68
CA LEU A 129 -10.85 6.57 0.86
C LEU A 129 -9.85 6.51 2.03
N PRO A 130 -10.21 6.00 3.23
CA PRO A 130 -9.25 5.85 4.32
C PRO A 130 -8.06 4.97 3.96
N HIS A 131 -8.29 3.84 3.27
CA HIS A 131 -7.21 2.95 2.87
C HIS A 131 -6.35 3.51 1.73
N LEU A 132 -6.92 4.32 0.83
CA LEU A 132 -6.14 5.06 -0.16
C LEU A 132 -5.26 6.13 0.50
N ALA A 133 -5.81 6.91 1.43
CA ALA A 133 -5.04 7.90 2.19
C ALA A 133 -3.89 7.23 2.96
N HIS A 134 -4.16 6.09 3.62
CA HIS A 134 -3.13 5.29 4.27
C HIS A 134 -2.03 4.85 3.30
N SER A 135 -2.42 4.27 2.15
CA SER A 135 -1.48 3.84 1.12
C SER A 135 -0.62 4.99 0.58
N ASN A 136 -1.20 6.19 0.47
CA ASN A 136 -0.49 7.38 0.04
C ASN A 136 0.55 7.86 1.08
N ARG A 137 0.19 7.91 2.36
CA ARG A 137 1.12 8.28 3.45
C ARG A 137 2.31 7.32 3.52
N VAL A 138 2.00 6.03 3.49
CA VAL A 138 2.93 4.91 3.38
C VAL A 138 3.86 5.14 2.18
N LEU A 139 3.34 5.31 0.97
CA LEU A 139 4.18 5.56 -0.20
C LEU A 139 5.05 6.82 -0.06
N ALA A 140 4.48 7.91 0.44
CA ALA A 140 5.17 9.19 0.63
C ALA A 140 6.37 9.05 1.58
N GLU A 141 6.22 8.33 2.69
CA GLU A 141 7.32 8.01 3.61
C GLU A 141 8.42 7.22 2.90
N PHE A 142 8.06 6.20 2.11
CA PHE A 142 9.02 5.38 1.37
C PHE A 142 9.87 6.21 0.39
N ILE A 143 9.25 7.14 -0.34
CA ILE A 143 9.94 8.02 -1.29
C ILE A 143 10.48 9.31 -0.65
N LYS A 144 10.29 9.50 0.66
CA LYS A 144 10.67 10.71 1.41
C LYS A 144 10.07 12.00 0.87
N ALA A 145 8.78 11.96 0.52
CA ALA A 145 8.00 13.11 0.08
C ALA A 145 6.91 13.46 1.11
N PRO A 146 6.42 14.72 1.13
CA PRO A 146 5.22 15.07 1.89
C PRO A 146 3.99 14.28 1.39
N PRO A 147 3.14 13.73 2.27
CA PRO A 147 1.94 12.99 1.86
C PRO A 147 0.94 13.84 1.06
N ASP A 148 0.82 15.12 1.36
CA ASP A 148 -0.03 16.09 0.64
C ASP A 148 0.55 16.53 -0.72
N ALA A 149 1.83 16.25 -0.97
CA ALA A 149 2.51 16.47 -2.24
C ALA A 149 2.70 15.18 -3.07
N THR A 150 2.08 14.07 -2.65
CA THR A 150 2.18 12.76 -3.32
C THR A 150 0.81 12.34 -3.84
N ALA A 151 0.76 11.88 -5.09
CA ALA A 151 -0.46 11.43 -5.74
C ALA A 151 -0.33 9.99 -6.25
N LEU A 152 -1.38 9.18 -6.03
CA LEU A 152 -1.49 7.84 -6.58
C LEU A 152 -2.04 7.90 -8.01
N ILE A 153 -1.24 7.47 -8.98
CA ILE A 153 -1.58 7.48 -10.41
C ILE A 153 -1.43 6.09 -11.03
N PRO A 154 -2.19 5.76 -12.08
CA PRO A 154 -2.21 4.40 -12.63
C PRO A 154 -0.93 4.03 -13.40
N ASN A 155 -0.19 5.00 -13.94
CA ASN A 155 1.07 4.78 -14.65
C ASN A 155 1.83 6.11 -14.89
N ALA A 156 3.09 6.00 -15.33
CA ALA A 156 3.96 7.14 -15.60
C ALA A 156 3.43 8.10 -16.69
N THR A 157 2.78 7.57 -17.73
CA THR A 157 2.18 8.39 -18.80
C THR A 157 1.06 9.28 -18.27
N SER A 158 0.19 8.74 -17.41
CA SER A 158 -0.84 9.52 -16.74
C SER A 158 -0.23 10.63 -15.88
N GLY A 159 0.86 10.33 -15.15
CA GLY A 159 1.56 11.33 -14.34
C GLY A 159 2.15 12.47 -15.16
N LEU A 160 2.79 12.16 -16.29
CA LEU A 160 3.31 13.17 -17.20
C LEU A 160 2.19 14.09 -17.72
N ASN A 161 1.04 13.50 -18.08
CA ASN A 161 -0.11 14.27 -18.56
C ASN A 161 -0.83 15.07 -17.47
N SER A 162 -0.58 14.82 -16.18
CA SER A 162 -1.20 15.58 -15.08
C SER A 162 -0.52 16.93 -14.81
N VAL A 163 0.70 17.14 -15.31
CA VAL A 163 1.50 18.35 -15.05
C VAL A 163 1.72 19.22 -16.29
N ILE A 164 1.14 18.84 -17.43
CA ILE A 164 1.20 19.55 -18.71
C ILE A 164 -0.15 20.20 -18.96
#